data_AF-A0A4Z0H0F7-F1
#
_entry.id   AF-A0A4Z0H0F7-F1
#
_cell.length_a   1.000
_cell.length_b   1.000
_cell.length_c   1.000
_cell.angle_alpha   90.00
_cell.angle_beta   90.00
_cell.angle_gamma   90.00
#
_symmetry.space_group_name_H-M   'P 1'
#
loop_
_entity.id
_entity.type
_entity.pdbx_description
1 polymer ?
#
loop_
_entity_poly.entity_id
_entity_poly.type
_entity_poly.pdbx_seq_one_letter_code
_entity_poly.pdbx_strand_id
1 'polypeptide(L)'
;MRNDQEISEKTHTYLRLLGPSFNRQFVFGIVVIQLGLFGMLPLLAVPFSNEYFYAAVVPAFLVLIWGILQFIAPYRLEKLHHLYVGVSGFALTYIYFLVTQKLIYLHIGATHIGYFIAGLVLFVLLLVAMWKTNIRYLFEGSYYDPNKRHLWGGSNQLIVKASGVGYVLGQVLLSIVAGDSITMIIIILCLSLFAIFTAFMGTFVHRYWYIHQNIEAVRSLNPGYSLPNKDRAPGPTHGYAVLVLTEKDYDTDEVDEHINDIIDNVEDVEIDTITFACLPEMDKEERKPLEEALPNQVLQAPGYVLFQFEYEEMKAAVKKMEKKHHNGFFKKIPSEKYAFTQDQVALQPKNAILYTNDLRNLDQGTLGTGTSSR
;
A
#
# COMPACT_ATOMS: atom_id res chain seq x y z
N MET A 1 1.24 -30.05 3.85
CA MET A 1 0.55 -29.77 2.57
C MET A 1 -0.56 -28.74 2.72
N ARG A 2 -1.73 -29.02 3.32
CA ARG A 2 -2.80 -27.99 3.46
C ARG A 2 -2.41 -26.78 4.33
N ASN A 3 -1.54 -26.98 5.33
CA ASN A 3 -1.10 -25.92 6.25
C ASN A 3 -0.05 -24.99 5.62
N ASP A 4 0.80 -25.51 4.74
CA ASP A 4 1.91 -24.76 4.12
C ASP A 4 1.39 -23.83 3.01
N GLN A 5 0.38 -24.27 2.24
CA GLN A 5 -0.35 -23.43 1.29
C GLN A 5 -1.12 -22.30 1.98
N GLU A 6 -1.84 -22.58 3.07
CA GLU A 6 -2.60 -21.56 3.81
C GLU A 6 -1.66 -20.54 4.50
N ILE A 7 -0.47 -20.97 4.94
CA ILE A 7 0.59 -20.09 5.43
C ILE A 7 1.17 -19.26 4.28
N SER A 8 1.39 -19.84 3.10
CA SER A 8 1.91 -19.14 1.91
C SER A 8 0.98 -18.02 1.44
N GLU A 9 -0.33 -18.28 1.31
CA GLU A 9 -1.33 -17.31 0.86
C GLU A 9 -1.52 -16.15 1.87
N LYS A 10 -1.58 -16.48 3.16
CA LYS A 10 -1.56 -15.48 4.25
C LYS A 10 -0.29 -14.66 4.17
N THR A 11 0.87 -15.30 4.05
CA THR A 11 2.17 -14.60 4.01
C THR A 11 2.28 -13.71 2.77
N HIS A 12 1.79 -14.14 1.60
CA HIS A 12 1.74 -13.33 0.38
C HIS A 12 0.90 -12.05 0.56
N THR A 13 -0.25 -12.16 1.23
CA THR A 13 -1.12 -11.00 1.49
C THR A 13 -0.59 -10.10 2.62
N TYR A 14 0.06 -10.68 3.63
CA TYR A 14 0.82 -9.93 4.65
C TYR A 14 2.03 -9.21 4.05
N LEU A 15 2.65 -9.78 3.02
CA LEU A 15 3.81 -9.27 2.29
C LEU A 15 3.47 -8.46 1.06
N ARG A 16 2.18 -8.28 0.72
CA ARG A 16 1.69 -7.18 -0.13
C ARG A 16 1.95 -5.87 0.61
N LEU A 17 3.23 -5.52 0.70
CA LEU A 17 3.78 -4.44 1.47
C LEU A 17 4.74 -3.66 0.57
N LEU A 18 4.32 -2.42 0.32
CA LEU A 18 5.10 -1.20 0.53
C LEU A 18 6.62 -1.46 0.62
N GLY A 19 7.28 -1.45 -0.54
CA GLY A 19 8.73 -1.63 -0.61
C GLY A 19 9.51 -0.57 0.18
N PRO A 20 10.83 -0.76 0.39
CA PRO A 20 11.69 0.16 1.13
C PRO A 20 11.58 1.63 0.74
N SER A 21 11.38 1.90 -0.56
CA SER A 21 11.17 3.25 -1.09
C SER A 21 9.91 3.88 -0.53
N PHE A 22 8.81 3.12 -0.48
CA PHE A 22 7.57 3.55 0.16
C PHE A 22 7.74 3.70 1.66
N ASN A 23 8.38 2.75 2.35
CA ASN A 23 8.62 2.84 3.80
C ASN A 23 9.31 4.15 4.17
N ARG A 24 10.29 4.59 3.38
CA ARG A 24 10.97 5.87 3.57
C ARG A 24 10.03 7.07 3.40
N GLN A 25 9.19 7.09 2.37
CA GLN A 25 8.19 8.14 2.14
C GLN A 25 7.13 8.16 3.26
N PHE A 26 6.74 6.98 3.73
CA PHE A 26 5.77 6.81 4.80
C PHE A 26 6.30 7.35 6.14
N VAL A 27 7.56 7.05 6.46
CA VAL A 27 8.25 7.63 7.63
C VAL A 27 8.30 9.15 7.54
N PHE A 28 8.62 9.70 6.36
CA PHE A 28 8.61 11.14 6.15
C PHE A 28 7.22 11.74 6.42
N GLY A 29 6.16 11.11 5.91
CA GLY A 29 4.78 11.51 6.19
C GLY A 29 4.44 11.49 7.68
N ILE A 30 4.84 10.44 8.41
CA ILE A 30 4.65 10.33 9.86
C ILE A 30 5.39 11.46 10.59
N VAL A 31 6.67 11.69 10.29
CA VAL A 31 7.51 12.63 11.06
C VAL A 31 7.20 14.08 10.72
N VAL A 32 7.12 14.44 9.44
CA VAL A 32 6.99 15.84 9.02
C VAL A 32 5.54 16.30 9.05
N ILE A 33 4.63 15.49 8.50
CA ILE A 33 3.23 15.89 8.36
C ILE A 33 2.45 15.57 9.64
N GLN A 34 2.42 14.31 10.07
CA GLN A 34 1.59 13.93 11.21
C GLN A 34 2.16 14.48 12.53
N LEU A 35 3.41 14.17 12.83
CA LEU A 35 4.04 14.59 14.08
C LEU A 35 4.35 16.09 14.08
N GLY A 36 5.00 16.61 13.03
CA GLY A 36 5.40 18.01 12.96
C GLY A 36 4.21 18.96 12.81
N LEU A 37 3.53 18.90 11.66
CA LEU A 37 2.49 19.86 11.27
C LEU A 37 1.20 19.72 12.09
N PHE A 38 0.70 18.50 12.31
CA PHE A 38 -0.58 18.31 13.00
C PHE A 38 -0.45 18.00 14.50
N GLY A 39 0.71 17.50 14.95
CA GLY A 39 0.97 17.19 16.36
C GLY A 39 1.63 18.35 17.10
N MET A 40 2.88 18.63 16.79
CA MET A 40 3.72 19.54 17.57
C MET A 40 3.42 21.02 17.29
N LEU A 41 3.12 21.40 16.04
CA LEU A 41 2.85 22.80 15.71
C LEU A 41 1.63 23.37 16.47
N PRO A 42 0.48 22.67 16.56
CA PRO A 42 -0.64 23.13 17.39
C PRO A 42 -0.29 23.23 18.89
N LEU A 43 0.61 22.39 19.41
CA LEU A 43 1.07 22.48 20.80
C LEU A 43 1.97 23.69 21.04
N LEU A 44 2.76 24.09 20.04
CA LEU A 44 3.58 25.30 20.09
C LEU A 44 2.79 26.58 19.80
N ALA A 45 1.64 26.48 19.13
CA ALA A 45 0.80 27.62 18.78
C ALA A 45 0.24 28.35 20.02
N VAL A 46 -0.09 29.63 19.86
CA VAL A 46 -0.65 30.48 20.93
C VAL A 46 -2.14 30.17 21.17
N PRO A 47 -2.62 30.16 22.42
CA PRO A 47 -1.84 30.21 23.68
C PRO A 47 -1.00 28.95 23.90
N PHE A 48 0.25 29.17 24.28
CA PHE A 48 1.19 28.11 24.61
C PHE A 48 0.95 27.61 26.04
N SER A 49 1.11 26.31 26.26
CA SER A 49 1.06 25.69 27.60
C SER A 49 2.20 24.68 27.74
N ASN A 50 2.94 24.84 28.84
CA ASN A 50 4.05 23.97 29.20
C ASN A 50 3.58 22.54 29.47
N GLU A 51 2.44 22.41 30.13
CA GLU A 51 1.88 21.13 30.57
C GLU A 51 1.60 20.22 29.38
N TYR A 52 0.87 20.72 28.38
CA TYR A 52 0.57 19.97 27.17
C TYR A 52 1.82 19.73 26.30
N PHE A 53 2.72 20.71 26.23
CA PHE A 53 3.95 20.57 25.45
C PHE A 53 4.88 19.49 26.01
N TYR A 54 5.18 19.52 27.31
CA TYR A 54 6.07 18.54 27.93
C TYR A 54 5.47 17.13 27.98
N ALA A 55 4.14 17.01 28.11
CA ALA A 55 3.47 15.73 28.00
C ALA A 55 3.63 15.10 26.60
N ALA A 56 3.66 15.92 25.54
CA ALA A 56 3.79 15.45 24.17
C ALA A 56 5.25 15.28 23.70
N VAL A 57 6.19 16.07 24.23
CA VAL A 57 7.57 16.11 23.69
C VAL A 57 8.30 14.78 23.84
N VAL A 58 8.03 14.05 24.94
CA VAL A 58 8.67 12.75 25.19
C VAL A 58 8.27 11.72 24.13
N PRO A 59 6.97 11.40 23.91
CA PRO A 59 6.60 10.48 22.85
C PRO A 59 6.96 11.01 21.44
N ALA A 60 6.87 12.32 21.21
CA ALA A 60 7.27 12.92 19.94
C ALA A 60 8.75 12.68 19.62
N PHE A 61 9.63 12.87 20.60
CA PHE A 61 11.07 12.69 20.44
C PHE A 61 11.44 11.23 20.15
N LEU A 62 10.77 10.28 20.81
CA LEU A 62 10.97 8.85 20.56
C LEU A 62 10.55 8.46 19.13
N VAL A 63 9.39 8.93 18.66
CA VAL A 63 8.93 8.72 17.27
C VAL A 63 9.91 9.35 16.28
N LEU A 64 10.39 10.58 16.55
CA LEU A 64 11.33 11.27 15.68
C LEU A 64 12.65 10.51 15.55
N ILE A 65 13.29 10.11 16.66
CA ILE A 65 14.56 9.36 16.63
C ILE A 65 14.38 8.05 15.88
N TRP A 66 13.34 7.28 16.20
CA TRP A 66 13.12 6.01 15.54
C TRP A 66 12.81 6.19 14.05
N GLY A 67 12.06 7.24 13.70
CA GLY A 67 11.80 7.62 12.32
C GLY A 67 13.08 7.91 11.54
N ILE A 68 14.04 8.64 12.13
CA ILE A 68 15.35 8.90 11.48
C ILE A 68 16.07 7.58 11.16
N LEU A 69 16.09 6.62 12.09
CA LEU A 69 16.70 5.31 11.85
C LEU A 69 16.03 4.59 10.68
N GLN A 70 14.69 4.58 10.64
CA GLN A 70 13.91 3.97 9.56
C GLN A 70 14.13 4.66 8.21
N PHE A 71 14.31 5.98 8.21
CA PHE A 71 14.55 6.76 7.00
C PHE A 71 15.93 6.48 6.38
N ILE A 72 16.96 6.33 7.23
CA ILE A 72 18.34 6.08 6.79
C ILE A 72 18.51 4.66 6.27
N ALA A 73 17.91 3.67 6.93
CA ALA A 73 18.11 2.25 6.62
C ALA A 73 16.81 1.49 6.33
N PRO A 74 15.96 1.95 5.38
CA PRO A 74 14.63 1.39 5.17
C PRO A 74 14.65 -0.08 4.74
N TYR A 75 15.70 -0.50 4.03
CA TYR A 75 15.90 -1.88 3.55
C TYR A 75 16.27 -2.85 4.69
N ARG A 76 17.17 -2.43 5.59
CA ARG A 76 17.62 -3.27 6.71
C ARG A 76 16.55 -3.37 7.80
N LEU A 77 15.74 -2.33 7.93
CA LEU A 77 14.75 -2.19 8.99
C LEU A 77 13.32 -2.51 8.54
N GLU A 78 13.10 -3.12 7.37
CA GLU A 78 11.76 -3.48 6.86
C GLU A 78 10.89 -4.18 7.92
N LYS A 79 11.42 -5.19 8.60
CA LYS A 79 10.70 -5.84 9.70
C LYS A 79 10.33 -4.85 10.80
N LEU A 80 11.30 -4.08 11.28
CA LEU A 80 11.10 -3.09 12.35
C LEU A 80 10.22 -1.92 11.92
N HIS A 81 10.06 -1.67 10.62
CA HIS A 81 9.20 -0.62 10.09
C HIS A 81 7.75 -0.85 10.50
N HIS A 82 7.25 -2.09 10.49
CA HIS A 82 5.89 -2.40 10.96
C HIS A 82 5.71 -2.04 12.43
N LEU A 83 6.68 -2.39 13.27
CA LEU A 83 6.63 -2.04 14.68
C LEU A 83 6.67 -0.53 14.88
N TYR A 84 7.53 0.17 14.14
CA TYR A 84 7.62 1.62 14.15
C TYR A 84 6.29 2.28 13.78
N VAL A 85 5.63 1.84 12.70
CA VAL A 85 4.32 2.38 12.28
C VAL A 85 3.27 2.17 13.37
N GLY A 86 3.23 0.98 13.95
CA GLY A 86 2.28 0.67 15.02
C GLY A 86 2.48 1.51 16.28
N VAL A 87 3.72 1.59 16.78
CA VAL A 87 4.06 2.38 17.97
C VAL A 87 3.87 3.89 17.71
N SER A 88 4.26 4.37 16.53
CA SER A 88 4.05 5.77 16.13
C SER A 88 2.57 6.11 16.03
N GLY A 89 1.73 5.16 15.58
CA GLY A 89 0.28 5.29 15.58
C GLY A 89 -0.28 5.61 16.97
N PHE A 90 0.08 4.82 17.98
CA PHE A 90 -0.33 5.05 19.37
C PHE A 90 0.19 6.39 19.93
N ALA A 91 1.47 6.70 19.68
CA ALA A 91 2.07 7.95 20.13
C ALA A 91 1.40 9.18 19.49
N LEU A 92 1.10 9.13 18.19
CA LEU A 92 0.42 10.21 17.47
C LEU A 92 -1.03 10.37 17.93
N THR A 93 -1.78 9.29 18.14
CA THR A 93 -3.15 9.37 18.69
C THR A 93 -3.13 10.04 20.06
N TYR A 94 -2.15 9.72 20.91
CA TYR A 94 -1.97 10.39 22.21
C TYR A 94 -1.65 11.89 22.05
N ILE A 95 -0.74 12.24 21.14
CA ILE A 95 -0.40 13.64 20.87
C ILE A 95 -1.64 14.41 20.36
N TYR A 96 -2.42 13.83 19.46
CA TYR A 96 -3.66 14.45 18.98
C TYR A 96 -4.71 14.59 20.08
N PHE A 97 -4.81 13.63 21.00
CA PHE A 97 -5.61 13.80 22.20
C PHE A 97 -5.15 15.03 23.01
N LEU A 98 -3.84 15.19 23.26
CA LEU A 98 -3.32 16.35 23.97
C LEU A 98 -3.58 17.67 23.22
N VAL A 99 -3.40 17.70 21.90
CA VAL A 99 -3.73 18.87 21.07
C VAL A 99 -5.20 19.23 21.24
N THR A 100 -6.11 18.26 21.10
CA THR A 100 -7.55 18.50 21.26
C THR A 100 -7.89 19.02 22.66
N GLN A 101 -7.30 18.45 23.72
CA GLN A 101 -7.50 18.96 25.07
C GLN A 101 -6.98 20.39 25.21
N LYS A 102 -5.79 20.69 24.69
CA LYS A 102 -5.25 22.06 24.68
C LYS A 102 -6.22 23.04 24.01
N LEU A 103 -6.76 22.69 22.84
CA LEU A 103 -7.72 23.56 22.12
C LEU A 103 -9.01 23.78 22.92
N ILE A 104 -9.56 22.74 23.53
CA ILE A 104 -10.79 22.84 24.35
C ILE A 104 -10.56 23.75 25.57
N TYR A 105 -9.45 23.58 26.29
CA TYR A 105 -9.20 24.35 27.51
C TYR A 105 -8.74 25.78 27.23
N LEU A 106 -7.82 25.98 26.27
CA LEU A 106 -7.15 27.27 26.10
C LEU A 106 -7.74 28.14 24.97
N HIS A 107 -8.35 27.55 23.94
CA HIS A 107 -8.95 28.31 22.84
C HIS A 107 -10.47 28.43 22.98
N ILE A 108 -11.15 27.36 23.40
CA ILE A 108 -12.60 27.38 23.63
C ILE A 108 -12.92 27.93 25.02
N GLY A 109 -12.02 27.74 26.00
CA GLY A 109 -12.15 28.30 27.35
C GLY A 109 -12.85 27.38 28.35
N ALA A 110 -12.83 26.07 28.12
CA ALA A 110 -13.35 25.11 29.08
C ALA A 110 -12.61 25.21 30.42
N THR A 111 -13.35 25.29 31.53
CA THR A 111 -12.76 25.42 32.88
C THR A 111 -12.92 24.17 33.74
N HIS A 112 -13.91 23.33 33.45
CA HIS A 112 -14.25 22.17 34.27
C HIS A 112 -13.37 20.96 33.92
N ILE A 113 -12.83 20.24 34.92
CA ILE A 113 -11.99 19.04 34.70
C ILE A 113 -12.73 17.90 33.98
N GLY A 114 -14.06 17.91 34.00
CA GLY A 114 -14.90 16.92 33.34
C GLY A 114 -14.66 16.80 31.83
N TYR A 115 -14.30 17.88 31.14
CA TYR A 115 -13.98 17.83 29.70
C TYR A 115 -12.74 16.96 29.44
N PHE A 116 -11.71 17.11 30.27
CA PHE A 116 -10.50 16.29 30.21
C PHE A 116 -10.80 14.82 30.50
N ILE A 117 -11.56 14.53 31.55
CA ILE A 117 -11.93 13.16 31.91
C ILE A 117 -12.75 12.50 30.80
N ALA A 118 -13.75 13.20 30.25
CA ALA A 118 -14.56 12.70 29.15
C ALA A 118 -13.71 12.45 27.90
N GLY A 119 -12.83 13.39 27.55
CA GLY A 119 -11.88 13.23 26.45
C GLY A 119 -10.93 12.04 26.65
N LEU A 120 -10.43 11.84 27.88
CA LEU A 120 -9.55 10.73 28.23
C LEU A 120 -10.28 9.39 28.11
N VAL A 121 -11.54 9.32 28.58
CA VAL A 121 -12.39 8.12 28.41
C VAL A 121 -12.60 7.81 26.92
N LEU A 122 -12.95 8.81 26.11
CA LEU A 122 -13.10 8.63 24.65
C LEU A 122 -11.81 8.15 24.00
N PHE A 123 -10.67 8.72 24.39
CA PHE A 123 -9.35 8.32 23.90
C PHE A 123 -9.02 6.86 24.27
N VAL A 124 -9.21 6.46 25.53
CA VAL A 124 -8.97 5.08 25.97
C VAL A 124 -9.91 4.10 25.27
N LEU A 125 -11.20 4.46 25.13
CA LEU A 125 -12.17 3.63 24.40
C LEU A 125 -11.78 3.46 22.94
N LEU A 126 -11.28 4.51 22.28
CA LEU A 126 -10.76 4.43 20.91
C LEU A 126 -9.58 3.45 20.84
N LEU A 127 -8.60 3.57 21.74
CA LEU A 127 -7.45 2.67 21.76
C LEU A 127 -7.83 1.22 22.04
N VAL A 128 -8.70 0.97 23.02
CA VAL A 128 -9.18 -0.38 23.36
C VAL A 128 -9.99 -0.98 22.21
N ALA A 129 -10.85 -0.19 21.58
CA ALA A 129 -11.62 -0.64 20.42
C ALA A 129 -10.69 -1.01 19.27
N MET A 130 -9.72 -0.16 18.94
CA MET A 130 -8.75 -0.44 17.87
C MET A 130 -7.90 -1.67 18.23
N TRP A 131 -7.37 -1.76 19.44
CA TRP A 131 -6.61 -2.93 19.91
C TRP A 131 -7.39 -4.24 19.79
N LYS A 132 -8.63 -4.28 20.29
CA LYS A 132 -9.50 -5.46 20.21
C LYS A 132 -9.79 -5.84 18.76
N THR A 133 -10.04 -4.84 17.92
CA THR A 133 -10.27 -5.05 16.49
C THR A 133 -9.02 -5.61 15.82
N ASN A 134 -7.82 -5.12 16.17
CA ASN A 134 -6.56 -5.59 15.61
C ASN A 134 -6.28 -7.06 15.95
N ILE A 135 -6.49 -7.45 17.20
CA ILE A 135 -6.36 -8.85 17.65
C ILE A 135 -7.32 -9.74 16.86
N ARG A 136 -8.59 -9.35 16.74
CA ARG A 136 -9.58 -10.16 16.02
C ARG A 136 -9.26 -10.27 14.54
N TYR A 137 -8.90 -9.17 13.89
CA TYR A 137 -8.49 -9.23 12.48
C TYR A 137 -7.24 -10.10 12.24
N LEU A 138 -6.32 -10.16 13.20
CA LEU A 138 -5.16 -11.05 13.17
C LEU A 138 -5.58 -12.53 13.25
N PHE A 139 -6.44 -12.90 14.21
CA PHE A 139 -6.78 -14.30 14.48
C PHE A 139 -7.90 -14.86 13.61
N GLU A 140 -8.85 -14.04 13.17
CA GLU A 140 -10.00 -14.47 12.36
C GLU A 140 -9.70 -14.45 10.85
N GLY A 141 -8.51 -13.97 10.45
CA GLY A 141 -8.08 -13.95 9.05
C GLY A 141 -8.82 -12.95 8.17
N SER A 142 -9.66 -12.07 8.74
CA SER A 142 -10.53 -11.15 8.00
C SER A 142 -9.81 -10.01 7.25
N TYR A 143 -8.50 -9.85 7.42
CA TYR A 143 -7.69 -9.02 6.52
C TYR A 143 -7.45 -9.69 5.16
N TYR A 144 -7.66 -11.02 5.04
CA TYR A 144 -6.93 -11.86 4.07
C TYR A 144 -7.80 -12.68 3.14
N ASP A 145 -9.11 -12.77 3.35
CA ASP A 145 -9.97 -13.67 2.56
C ASP A 145 -11.13 -12.86 1.94
N PRO A 146 -11.04 -12.52 0.63
CA PRO A 146 -12.10 -11.81 -0.09
C PRO A 146 -13.44 -12.55 -0.04
N ASN A 147 -13.42 -13.87 0.09
CA ASN A 147 -14.63 -14.71 0.20
C ASN A 147 -15.21 -14.70 1.62
N LYS A 148 -14.42 -14.30 2.63
CA LYS A 148 -14.90 -13.93 3.98
C LYS A 148 -15.28 -12.44 4.10
N ARG A 149 -15.48 -11.71 2.98
CA ARG A 149 -16.08 -10.37 2.96
C ARG A 149 -17.42 -10.27 3.70
N HIS A 150 -18.12 -11.38 3.93
CA HIS A 150 -19.27 -11.45 4.85
C HIS A 150 -18.96 -10.90 6.26
N LEU A 151 -17.69 -10.80 6.69
CA LEU A 151 -17.28 -10.19 7.97
C LEU A 151 -17.28 -8.66 7.96
N TRP A 152 -17.52 -8.04 6.79
CA TRP A 152 -18.12 -6.70 6.69
C TRP A 152 -19.64 -6.71 6.97
N GLY A 153 -20.19 -7.80 7.50
CA GLY A 153 -21.51 -7.89 8.11
C GLY A 153 -21.37 -8.41 9.54
N GLY A 154 -21.76 -7.61 10.53
CA GLY A 154 -21.81 -8.02 11.94
C GLY A 154 -21.19 -7.04 12.95
N SER A 155 -21.12 -7.47 14.22
CA SER A 155 -20.77 -6.61 15.37
C SER A 155 -19.38 -5.96 15.30
N ASN A 156 -18.44 -6.50 14.51
CA ASN A 156 -17.10 -5.92 14.35
C ASN A 156 -17.12 -4.63 13.50
N GLN A 157 -17.92 -4.57 12.42
CA GLN A 157 -18.18 -3.30 11.74
C GLN A 157 -18.82 -2.30 12.69
N LEU A 158 -19.74 -2.77 13.52
CA LEU A 158 -20.40 -1.91 14.48
C LEU A 158 -19.40 -1.36 15.49
N ILE A 159 -18.43 -2.15 15.98
CA ILE A 159 -17.38 -1.67 16.91
C ILE A 159 -16.46 -0.65 16.22
N VAL A 160 -15.97 -0.91 15.00
CA VAL A 160 -15.08 0.02 14.29
C VAL A 160 -15.82 1.29 13.89
N LYS A 161 -17.02 1.17 13.30
CA LYS A 161 -17.86 2.31 12.94
C LYS A 161 -18.28 3.09 14.19
N ALA A 162 -18.73 2.43 15.24
CA ALA A 162 -19.15 3.11 16.48
C ALA A 162 -17.98 3.73 17.25
N SER A 163 -16.79 3.11 17.26
CA SER A 163 -15.61 3.72 17.90
C SER A 163 -15.10 4.92 17.12
N GLY A 164 -15.04 4.86 15.78
CA GLY A 164 -14.68 5.99 14.94
C GLY A 164 -15.72 7.12 15.01
N VAL A 165 -16.97 6.83 14.68
CA VAL A 165 -18.07 7.81 14.70
C VAL A 165 -18.31 8.33 16.11
N GLY A 166 -18.32 7.47 17.12
CA GLY A 166 -18.51 7.85 18.51
C GLY A 166 -17.38 8.71 19.07
N TYR A 167 -16.12 8.44 18.70
CA TYR A 167 -15.01 9.30 19.07
C TYR A 167 -15.14 10.69 18.44
N VAL A 168 -15.39 10.77 17.13
CA VAL A 168 -15.58 12.05 16.42
C VAL A 168 -16.76 12.83 16.98
N LEU A 169 -17.94 12.20 17.10
CA LEU A 169 -19.13 12.84 17.65
C LEU A 169 -18.90 13.26 19.10
N GLY A 170 -18.25 12.43 19.91
CA GLY A 170 -17.90 12.76 21.29
C GLY A 170 -17.01 13.99 21.39
N GLN A 171 -15.95 14.08 20.57
CA GLN A 171 -15.06 15.24 20.57
C GLN A 171 -15.74 16.51 20.06
N VAL A 172 -16.58 16.40 19.02
CA VAL A 172 -17.36 17.52 18.50
C VAL A 172 -18.40 18.00 19.52
N LEU A 173 -19.14 17.09 20.15
CA LEU A 173 -20.11 17.42 21.19
C LEU A 173 -19.44 18.07 22.40
N LEU A 174 -18.30 17.54 22.87
CA LEU A 174 -17.52 18.16 23.93
C LEU A 174 -17.09 19.58 23.57
N SER A 175 -16.72 19.81 22.32
CA SER A 175 -16.29 21.13 21.83
C SER A 175 -17.45 22.12 21.75
N ILE A 176 -18.61 21.69 21.25
CA ILE A 176 -19.83 22.52 21.19
C ILE A 176 -20.30 22.89 22.60
N VAL A 177 -20.31 21.94 23.53
CA VAL A 177 -20.72 22.18 24.92
C VAL A 177 -19.72 23.09 25.64
N ALA A 178 -18.43 23.01 25.28
CA ALA A 178 -17.40 23.86 25.85
C ALA A 178 -17.48 25.32 25.35
N GLY A 179 -17.99 25.59 24.14
CA GLY A 179 -18.18 26.95 23.64
C GLY A 179 -18.50 27.06 22.14
N ASP A 180 -18.71 28.29 21.67
CA ASP A 180 -19.36 28.59 20.38
C ASP A 180 -18.40 28.79 19.17
N SER A 181 -17.13 28.41 19.28
CA SER A 181 -16.16 28.64 18.20
C SER A 181 -16.24 27.56 17.11
N ILE A 182 -16.98 27.85 16.04
CA ILE A 182 -17.14 26.96 14.87
C ILE A 182 -15.78 26.56 14.27
N THR A 183 -14.83 27.50 14.16
CA THR A 183 -13.50 27.21 13.61
C THR A 183 -12.75 26.17 14.45
N MET A 184 -12.79 26.29 15.77
CA MET A 184 -12.13 25.32 16.66
C MET A 184 -12.81 23.95 16.61
N ILE A 185 -14.14 23.92 16.53
CA ILE A 185 -14.90 22.68 16.36
C ILE A 185 -14.49 21.96 15.07
N ILE A 186 -14.32 22.68 13.95
CA ILE A 186 -13.86 22.09 12.68
C ILE A 186 -12.44 21.54 12.80
N ILE A 187 -11.52 22.27 13.46
CA ILE A 187 -10.15 21.80 13.68
C ILE A 187 -10.15 20.52 14.54
N ILE A 188 -10.94 20.49 15.61
CA ILE A 188 -11.07 19.31 16.48
C ILE A 188 -11.68 18.13 15.74
N LEU A 189 -12.66 18.36 14.85
CA LEU A 189 -13.19 17.33 13.96
C LEU A 189 -12.08 16.73 13.08
N CYS A 190 -11.27 17.57 12.42
CA CYS A 190 -10.15 17.11 11.59
C CYS A 190 -9.11 16.34 12.41
N LEU A 191 -8.71 16.85 13.58
CA LEU A 191 -7.78 16.16 14.49
C LEU A 191 -8.34 14.82 14.98
N SER A 192 -9.66 14.74 15.19
CA SER A 192 -10.31 13.50 15.60
C SER A 192 -10.29 12.44 14.51
N LEU A 193 -10.46 12.84 13.24
CA LEU A 193 -10.29 11.95 12.09
C LEU A 193 -8.84 11.46 11.97
N PHE A 194 -7.86 12.35 12.16
CA PHE A 194 -6.45 11.96 12.20
C PHE A 194 -6.15 10.99 13.36
N ALA A 195 -6.72 11.22 14.54
CA ALA A 195 -6.55 10.33 15.70
C ALA A 195 -7.08 8.91 15.45
N ILE A 196 -8.21 8.78 14.75
CA ILE A 196 -8.74 7.46 14.33
C ILE A 196 -7.78 6.80 13.35
N PHE A 197 -7.33 7.55 12.34
CA PHE A 197 -6.38 7.04 11.34
C PHE A 197 -5.08 6.55 12.00
N THR A 198 -4.49 7.32 12.92
CA THR A 198 -3.28 6.91 13.63
C THR A 198 -3.53 5.80 14.65
N ALA A 199 -4.72 5.72 15.26
CA ALA A 199 -5.07 4.61 16.14
C ALA A 199 -5.18 3.30 15.35
N PHE A 200 -5.69 3.37 14.12
CA PHE A 200 -5.73 2.25 13.19
C PHE A 200 -4.32 1.81 12.74
N MET A 201 -3.33 2.70 12.68
CA MET A 201 -1.94 2.30 12.43
C MET A 201 -1.40 1.34 13.51
N GLY A 202 -1.97 1.33 14.72
CA GLY A 202 -1.65 0.35 15.77
C GLY A 202 -1.80 -1.13 15.33
N THR A 203 -2.57 -1.39 14.26
CA THR A 203 -2.66 -2.71 13.60
C THR A 203 -1.31 -3.28 13.20
N PHE A 204 -0.35 -2.42 12.85
CA PHE A 204 0.97 -2.83 12.39
C PHE A 204 1.84 -3.46 13.49
N VAL A 205 1.52 -3.27 14.78
CA VAL A 205 2.17 -4.00 15.87
C VAL A 205 1.90 -5.50 15.75
N HIS A 206 0.67 -5.87 15.43
CA HIS A 206 0.29 -7.28 15.24
C HIS A 206 0.93 -7.87 13.98
N ARG A 207 1.00 -7.09 12.89
CA ARG A 207 1.72 -7.48 11.67
C ARG A 207 3.20 -7.75 11.94
N TYR A 208 3.85 -6.90 12.74
CA TYR A 208 5.23 -7.12 13.17
C TYR A 208 5.39 -8.47 13.87
N TRP A 209 4.53 -8.78 14.85
CA TRP A 209 4.61 -10.04 15.59
C TRP A 209 4.40 -11.26 14.69
N TYR A 210 3.43 -11.18 13.76
CA TYR A 210 3.20 -12.24 12.78
C TYR A 210 4.43 -12.47 11.89
N ILE A 211 4.99 -11.40 11.30
CA ILE A 211 6.21 -11.48 10.46
C ILE A 211 7.38 -12.01 11.26
N HIS A 212 7.50 -11.60 12.54
CA HIS A 212 8.56 -12.07 13.40
C HIS A 212 8.49 -13.58 13.66
N GLN A 213 7.28 -14.12 13.84
CA GLN A 213 7.04 -15.54 14.08
C GLN A 213 7.16 -16.38 12.80
N ASN A 214 6.86 -15.81 11.63
CA ASN A 214 6.83 -16.53 10.34
C ASN A 214 7.93 -16.05 9.38
N ILE A 215 9.10 -15.69 9.91
CA ILE A 215 10.16 -15.04 9.12
C ILE A 215 10.72 -15.94 8.01
N GLU A 216 10.67 -17.26 8.18
CA GLU A 216 11.12 -18.23 7.18
C GLU A 216 10.19 -18.26 5.97
N ALA A 217 8.88 -18.34 6.20
CA ALA A 217 7.86 -18.21 5.14
C ALA A 217 7.94 -16.83 4.46
N VAL A 218 8.28 -15.78 5.23
CA VAL A 218 8.46 -14.46 4.65
C VAL A 218 9.65 -14.41 3.69
N ARG A 219 10.76 -15.06 4.07
CA ARG A 219 11.98 -15.11 3.25
C ARG A 219 11.86 -16.07 2.07
N SER A 220 11.01 -17.10 2.14
CA SER A 220 10.75 -17.95 0.98
C SER A 220 10.00 -17.18 -0.11
N LEU A 221 9.09 -16.28 0.26
CA LEU A 221 8.35 -15.43 -0.69
C LEU A 221 9.14 -14.19 -1.11
N ASN A 222 9.94 -13.62 -0.20
CA ASN A 222 10.79 -12.47 -0.49
C ASN A 222 12.20 -12.69 0.09
N PRO A 223 13.11 -13.35 -0.66
CA PRO A 223 14.47 -13.63 -0.22
C PRO A 223 15.27 -12.38 0.16
N GLY A 224 14.91 -11.22 -0.40
CA GLY A 224 15.53 -9.92 -0.11
C GLY A 224 15.04 -9.25 1.19
N TYR A 225 14.04 -9.82 1.87
CA TYR A 225 13.37 -9.17 2.99
C TYR A 225 14.32 -8.87 4.16
N SER A 226 14.32 -7.62 4.63
CA SER A 226 15.21 -7.10 5.67
C SER A 226 16.72 -7.19 5.37
N LEU A 227 17.12 -7.53 4.14
CA LEU A 227 18.51 -7.46 3.71
C LEU A 227 18.88 -6.03 3.28
N PRO A 228 20.12 -5.58 3.52
CA PRO A 228 20.63 -4.36 2.91
C PRO A 228 20.49 -4.41 1.40
N ASN A 229 20.24 -3.26 0.76
CA ASN A 229 19.99 -3.21 -0.69
C ASN A 229 21.07 -3.91 -1.54
N LYS A 230 22.32 -3.82 -1.11
CA LYS A 230 23.49 -4.44 -1.75
C LYS A 230 23.55 -5.97 -1.65
N ASP A 231 22.84 -6.55 -0.69
CA ASP A 231 22.87 -8.00 -0.40
C ASP A 231 21.56 -8.68 -0.87
N ARG A 232 20.62 -7.91 -1.44
CA ARG A 232 19.43 -8.46 -2.06
C ARG A 232 19.82 -9.10 -3.38
N ALA A 233 19.24 -10.26 -3.67
CA ALA A 233 19.25 -10.76 -5.05
C ALA A 233 18.76 -9.62 -5.95
N PRO A 234 19.40 -9.39 -7.12
CA PRO A 234 18.80 -8.52 -8.11
C PRO A 234 17.35 -8.98 -8.29
N GLY A 235 16.40 -8.05 -8.33
CA GLY A 235 15.02 -8.39 -8.67
C GLY A 235 14.98 -9.20 -9.97
N PRO A 236 13.83 -9.80 -10.32
CA PRO A 236 13.71 -10.53 -11.58
C PRO A 236 14.36 -9.69 -12.69
N THR A 237 15.30 -10.29 -13.42
CA THR A 237 16.02 -9.58 -14.49
C THR A 237 15.08 -9.32 -15.66
N HIS A 238 14.05 -10.15 -15.78
CA HIS A 238 13.05 -10.10 -16.81
C HIS A 238 11.65 -9.99 -16.21
N GLY A 239 10.82 -9.12 -16.78
CA GLY A 239 9.38 -9.09 -16.55
C GLY A 239 8.66 -9.79 -17.71
N TYR A 240 7.39 -10.10 -17.49
CA TYR A 240 6.54 -10.73 -18.50
C TYR A 240 5.33 -9.87 -18.82
N ALA A 241 4.99 -9.78 -20.10
CA ALA A 241 3.77 -9.13 -20.55
C ALA A 241 3.00 -10.05 -21.48
N VAL A 242 1.67 -9.94 -21.46
CA VAL A 242 0.78 -10.73 -22.31
C VAL A 242 0.00 -9.78 -23.22
N LEU A 243 0.10 -10.02 -24.53
CA LEU A 243 -0.81 -9.43 -25.51
C LEU A 243 -1.92 -10.43 -25.81
N VAL A 244 -3.15 -10.05 -25.51
CA VAL A 244 -4.36 -10.82 -25.82
C VAL A 244 -4.88 -10.35 -27.17
N LEU A 245 -4.84 -11.25 -28.16
CA LEU A 245 -5.38 -11.05 -29.49
C LEU A 245 -6.86 -11.43 -29.48
N THR A 246 -7.73 -10.48 -29.80
CA THR A 246 -9.19 -10.64 -29.75
C THR A 246 -9.82 -10.51 -31.13
N GLU A 247 -11.02 -11.07 -31.30
CA GLU A 247 -11.77 -10.97 -32.56
C GLU A 247 -12.52 -9.64 -32.70
N LYS A 248 -12.87 -9.04 -31.57
CA LYS A 248 -13.58 -7.76 -31.44
C LYS A 248 -12.94 -6.97 -30.31
N ASP A 249 -13.20 -5.66 -30.29
CA ASP A 249 -12.95 -4.87 -29.10
C ASP A 249 -13.84 -5.36 -27.94
N TYR A 250 -13.21 -5.50 -26.78
CA TYR A 250 -13.89 -5.78 -25.53
C TYR A 250 -14.23 -4.49 -24.81
N ASP A 251 -15.38 -4.49 -24.12
CA ASP A 251 -15.66 -3.43 -23.17
C ASP A 251 -14.84 -3.60 -21.88
N THR A 252 -14.90 -2.60 -20.99
CA THR A 252 -14.09 -2.59 -19.76
C THR A 252 -14.43 -3.76 -18.82
N ASP A 253 -15.68 -4.22 -18.80
CA ASP A 253 -16.10 -5.31 -17.92
C ASP A 253 -15.62 -6.67 -18.47
N GLU A 254 -15.70 -6.87 -19.80
CA GLU A 254 -15.15 -8.04 -20.51
C GLU A 254 -13.62 -8.13 -20.35
N VAL A 255 -12.91 -6.99 -20.37
CA VAL A 255 -11.45 -6.94 -20.14
C VAL A 255 -11.09 -7.41 -18.73
N ASP A 256 -11.79 -6.93 -17.71
CA ASP A 256 -11.53 -7.31 -16.31
C ASP A 256 -11.75 -8.80 -16.06
N GLU A 257 -12.78 -9.41 -16.69
CA GLU A 257 -13.02 -10.85 -16.62
C GLU A 257 -11.84 -11.64 -17.21
N HIS A 258 -11.38 -11.26 -18.41
CA HIS A 258 -10.24 -11.92 -19.07
C HIS A 258 -8.92 -11.74 -18.31
N ILE A 259 -8.69 -10.59 -17.69
CA ILE A 259 -7.51 -10.36 -16.85
C ILE A 259 -7.52 -11.32 -15.65
N ASN A 260 -8.67 -11.47 -14.99
CA ASN A 260 -8.78 -12.40 -13.86
C ASN A 260 -8.56 -13.84 -14.31
N ASP A 261 -9.13 -14.25 -15.46
CA ASP A 261 -8.89 -15.57 -16.03
C ASP A 261 -7.40 -15.82 -16.33
N ILE A 262 -6.67 -14.84 -16.87
CA ILE A 262 -5.23 -14.96 -17.11
C ILE A 262 -4.48 -15.12 -15.78
N ILE A 263 -4.78 -14.29 -14.79
CA ILE A 263 -4.12 -14.33 -13.48
C ILE A 263 -4.39 -15.66 -12.76
N ASP A 264 -5.61 -16.18 -12.84
CA ASP A 264 -6.01 -17.42 -12.18
C ASP A 264 -5.41 -18.66 -12.86
N ASN A 265 -5.02 -18.57 -14.14
CA ASN A 265 -4.43 -19.67 -14.90
C ASN A 265 -2.90 -19.58 -15.05
N VAL A 266 -2.26 -18.55 -14.50
CA VAL A 266 -0.81 -18.34 -14.56
C VAL A 266 -0.27 -18.26 -13.12
N GLU A 267 0.06 -19.42 -12.55
CA GLU A 267 0.46 -19.51 -11.13
C GLU A 267 1.93 -19.13 -10.91
N ASP A 268 2.81 -19.44 -11.87
CA ASP A 268 4.26 -19.40 -11.69
C ASP A 268 4.95 -18.18 -12.34
N VAL A 269 4.21 -17.35 -13.07
CA VAL A 269 4.75 -16.19 -13.80
C VAL A 269 4.09 -14.90 -13.32
N GLU A 270 4.89 -14.00 -12.74
CA GLU A 270 4.44 -12.65 -12.40
C GLU A 270 4.27 -11.83 -13.70
N ILE A 271 3.04 -11.72 -14.20
CA ILE A 271 2.70 -10.89 -15.36
C ILE A 271 2.62 -9.43 -14.90
N ASP A 272 3.52 -8.59 -15.41
CA ASP A 272 3.57 -7.17 -15.09
C ASP A 272 2.51 -6.36 -15.85
N THR A 273 2.13 -6.81 -17.05
CA THR A 273 1.27 -6.04 -17.96
C THR A 273 0.46 -6.97 -18.86
N ILE A 274 -0.84 -6.71 -18.98
CA ILE A 274 -1.75 -7.37 -19.91
C ILE A 274 -2.33 -6.30 -20.81
N THR A 275 -2.23 -6.50 -22.12
CA THR A 275 -2.74 -5.57 -23.14
C THR A 275 -3.61 -6.34 -24.12
N PHE A 276 -4.68 -5.73 -24.60
CA PHE A 276 -5.61 -6.33 -25.56
C PHE A 276 -5.45 -5.65 -26.91
N ALA A 277 -5.51 -6.43 -27.99
CA ALA A 277 -5.50 -5.92 -29.35
C ALA A 277 -6.49 -6.70 -30.22
N CYS A 278 -7.35 -5.97 -30.93
CA CYS A 278 -8.27 -6.52 -31.92
C CYS A 278 -7.48 -6.92 -33.18
N LEU A 279 -7.32 -8.23 -33.40
CA LEU A 279 -6.49 -8.74 -34.49
C LEU A 279 -6.98 -8.33 -35.90
N PRO A 280 -8.30 -8.25 -36.18
CA PRO A 280 -8.81 -7.73 -37.46
C PRO A 280 -8.47 -6.25 -37.72
N GLU A 281 -8.28 -5.46 -36.67
CA GLU A 281 -8.02 -4.02 -36.76
C GLU A 281 -6.52 -3.69 -36.77
N MET A 282 -5.69 -4.65 -36.38
CA MET A 282 -4.24 -4.52 -36.39
C MET A 282 -3.71 -4.46 -37.83
N ASP A 283 -3.07 -3.36 -38.21
CA ASP A 283 -2.57 -3.18 -39.57
C ASP A 283 -1.44 -4.19 -39.87
N LYS A 284 -1.24 -4.52 -41.16
CA LYS A 284 -0.18 -5.42 -41.62
C LYS A 284 1.21 -4.94 -41.22
N GLU A 285 1.42 -3.62 -41.13
CA GLU A 285 2.69 -3.06 -40.67
C GLU A 285 2.95 -3.30 -39.18
N GLU A 286 1.91 -3.35 -38.36
CA GLU A 286 2.00 -3.64 -36.92
C GLU A 286 2.13 -5.15 -36.66
N ARG A 287 1.45 -5.96 -37.47
CA ARG A 287 1.41 -7.43 -37.35
C ARG A 287 2.69 -8.10 -37.83
N LYS A 288 3.30 -7.58 -38.91
CA LYS A 288 4.48 -8.18 -39.55
C LYS A 288 5.66 -8.40 -38.59
N PRO A 289 6.06 -7.43 -37.74
CA PRO A 289 7.13 -7.65 -36.76
C PRO A 289 6.86 -8.80 -35.78
N LEU A 290 5.60 -9.02 -35.38
CA LEU A 290 5.23 -10.12 -34.49
C LEU A 290 5.29 -11.47 -35.21
N GLU A 291 4.82 -11.52 -36.45
CA GLU A 291 4.93 -12.72 -37.29
C GLU A 291 6.40 -13.06 -37.62
N GLU A 292 7.25 -12.06 -37.80
CA GLU A 292 8.70 -12.24 -37.97
C GLU A 292 9.38 -12.75 -36.69
N ALA A 293 8.93 -12.31 -35.52
CA ALA A 293 9.43 -12.79 -34.24
C ALA A 293 8.95 -14.22 -33.91
N LEU A 294 7.79 -14.61 -34.44
CA LEU A 294 7.18 -15.93 -34.24
C LEU A 294 6.97 -16.66 -35.60
N PRO A 295 8.04 -16.96 -36.35
CA PRO A 295 7.98 -17.33 -37.77
C PRO A 295 7.27 -18.66 -38.06
N ASN A 296 7.03 -19.48 -37.04
CA ASN A 296 6.37 -20.78 -37.15
C ASN A 296 4.92 -20.77 -36.66
N GLN A 297 4.37 -19.60 -36.31
CA GLN A 297 3.04 -19.50 -35.74
C GLN A 297 2.17 -18.52 -36.50
N VAL A 298 0.96 -18.95 -36.81
CA VAL A 298 -0.05 -18.10 -37.47
C VAL A 298 -0.87 -17.45 -36.38
N LEU A 299 -0.75 -16.13 -36.24
CA LEU A 299 -1.54 -15.37 -35.28
C LEU A 299 -3.02 -15.42 -35.67
N GLN A 300 -3.82 -15.94 -34.74
CA GLN A 300 -5.28 -16.05 -34.79
C GLN A 300 -5.85 -15.49 -33.48
N ALA A 301 -7.08 -14.98 -33.56
CA ALA A 301 -7.88 -14.60 -32.41
C ALA A 301 -8.95 -15.68 -32.15
N PRO A 302 -9.29 -15.96 -30.87
CA PRO A 302 -8.60 -15.50 -29.68
C PRO A 302 -7.21 -16.16 -29.54
N GLY A 303 -6.23 -15.41 -29.05
CA GLY A 303 -4.87 -15.93 -28.84
C GLY A 303 -4.05 -15.06 -27.90
N TYR A 304 -2.95 -15.60 -27.39
CA TYR A 304 -2.10 -14.97 -26.38
C TYR A 304 -0.66 -14.96 -26.87
N VAL A 305 -0.01 -13.80 -26.81
CA VAL A 305 1.42 -13.65 -27.08
C VAL A 305 2.11 -13.27 -25.78
N LEU A 306 3.06 -14.09 -25.34
CA LEU A 306 3.89 -13.83 -24.16
C LEU A 306 5.17 -13.11 -24.58
N PHE A 307 5.47 -12.01 -23.89
CA PHE A 307 6.69 -11.24 -24.05
C PHE A 307 7.55 -11.36 -22.81
N GLN A 308 8.86 -11.44 -23.00
CA GLN A 308 9.85 -11.36 -21.92
C GLN A 308 10.73 -10.13 -22.14
N PHE A 309 10.72 -9.18 -21.22
CA PHE A 309 11.46 -7.93 -21.34
C PHE A 309 12.41 -7.72 -20.16
N GLU A 310 13.51 -6.99 -20.36
CA GLU A 310 14.44 -6.68 -19.27
C GLU A 310 13.96 -5.47 -18.45
N TYR A 311 13.92 -5.61 -17.12
CA TYR A 311 13.50 -4.50 -16.24
C TYR A 311 14.44 -3.29 -16.29
N GLU A 312 15.71 -3.47 -16.61
CA GLU A 312 16.64 -2.35 -16.74
C GLU A 312 16.36 -1.52 -18.00
N GLU A 313 15.95 -2.15 -19.11
CA GLU A 313 15.46 -1.44 -20.30
C GLU A 313 14.21 -0.63 -19.96
N MET A 314 13.28 -1.24 -19.22
CA MET A 314 12.05 -0.59 -18.75
C MET A 314 12.33 0.65 -17.89
N LYS A 315 13.17 0.49 -16.86
CA LYS A 315 13.57 1.61 -15.98
C LYS A 315 14.28 2.71 -16.76
N ALA A 316 15.15 2.36 -17.70
CA ALA A 316 15.86 3.32 -18.53
C ALA A 316 14.90 4.13 -19.40
N ALA A 317 13.89 3.48 -20.01
CA ALA A 317 12.86 4.13 -20.81
C ALA A 317 12.00 5.09 -19.99
N VAL A 318 11.50 4.67 -18.82
CA VAL A 318 10.73 5.52 -17.91
C VAL A 318 11.55 6.73 -17.47
N LYS A 319 12.81 6.53 -17.07
CA LYS A 319 13.71 7.62 -16.68
C LYS A 319 14.00 8.60 -17.83
N LYS A 320 14.13 8.10 -19.06
CA LYS A 320 14.30 8.93 -20.27
C LYS A 320 13.04 9.77 -20.53
N MET A 321 11.86 9.17 -20.36
CA MET A 321 10.57 9.85 -20.47
C MET A 321 10.41 10.94 -19.40
N GLU A 322 10.69 10.63 -18.13
CA GLU A 322 10.68 11.58 -17.02
C GLU A 322 11.61 12.77 -17.28
N LYS A 323 12.85 12.50 -17.73
CA LYS A 323 13.83 13.54 -18.06
C LYS A 323 13.34 14.46 -19.17
N LYS A 324 12.64 13.94 -20.18
CA LYS A 324 12.04 14.74 -21.27
C LYS A 324 10.92 15.66 -20.77
N HIS A 325 10.25 15.28 -19.68
CA HIS A 325 9.15 16.05 -19.07
C HIS A 325 9.60 16.94 -17.91
N HIS A 326 10.86 16.85 -17.48
CA HIS A 326 11.43 17.55 -16.32
C HIS A 326 11.57 19.09 -16.50
N ASN A 327 11.11 19.67 -17.60
CA ASN A 327 11.17 21.11 -17.86
C ASN A 327 10.05 21.93 -17.16
N GLY A 328 9.46 21.43 -16.07
CA GLY A 328 8.51 22.19 -15.27
C GLY A 328 8.27 21.58 -13.89
N PHE A 329 8.54 22.37 -12.84
CA PHE A 329 8.52 21.97 -11.42
C PHE A 329 7.17 21.41 -10.91
N PHE A 330 6.10 21.51 -11.71
CA PHE A 330 4.75 21.06 -11.35
C PHE A 330 4.00 20.32 -12.47
N LYS A 331 4.65 19.95 -13.58
CA LYS A 331 3.96 19.19 -14.63
C LYS A 331 3.89 17.72 -14.23
N LYS A 332 2.79 17.33 -13.58
CA LYS A 332 2.44 15.92 -13.38
C LYS A 332 2.42 15.24 -14.75
N ILE A 333 3.23 14.21 -14.91
CA ILE A 333 3.17 13.34 -16.09
C ILE A 333 1.90 12.48 -15.92
N PRO A 334 0.97 12.48 -16.91
CA PRO A 334 -0.22 11.63 -16.84
C PRO A 334 0.16 10.16 -16.68
N SER A 335 -0.61 9.39 -15.90
CA SER A 335 -0.39 7.95 -15.69
C SER A 335 -0.38 7.18 -17.02
N GLU A 336 -1.23 7.59 -17.97
CA GLU A 336 -1.29 7.04 -19.34
C GLU A 336 0.07 7.07 -20.05
N LYS A 337 0.91 8.08 -19.81
CA LYS A 337 2.25 8.14 -20.41
C LYS A 337 3.21 7.12 -19.83
N TYR A 338 3.05 6.78 -18.55
CA TYR A 338 3.84 5.72 -17.94
C TYR A 338 3.41 4.37 -18.52
N ALA A 339 2.12 4.08 -18.55
CA ALA A 339 1.57 2.86 -19.16
C ALA A 339 2.04 2.71 -20.61
N PHE A 340 1.86 3.74 -21.44
CA PHE A 340 2.32 3.73 -22.82
C PHE A 340 3.84 3.51 -22.97
N THR A 341 4.65 4.11 -22.10
CA THR A 341 6.11 3.90 -22.12
C THR A 341 6.46 2.47 -21.72
N GLN A 342 5.70 1.88 -20.79
CA GLN A 342 5.88 0.51 -20.36
C GLN A 342 5.50 -0.46 -21.48
N ASP A 343 4.33 -0.30 -22.10
CA ASP A 343 3.86 -1.12 -23.21
C ASP A 343 4.86 -1.10 -24.39
N GLN A 344 5.43 0.08 -24.70
CA GLN A 344 6.44 0.22 -25.76
C GLN A 344 7.73 -0.58 -25.53
N VAL A 345 8.06 -0.90 -24.29
CA VAL A 345 9.23 -1.72 -23.96
C VAL A 345 8.83 -3.18 -23.78
N ALA A 346 7.72 -3.42 -23.07
CA ALA A 346 7.23 -4.74 -22.76
C ALA A 346 6.80 -5.51 -24.01
N LEU A 347 6.06 -4.87 -24.92
CA LEU A 347 5.45 -5.50 -26.09
C LEU A 347 6.28 -5.35 -27.36
N GLN A 348 7.60 -5.17 -27.24
CA GLN A 348 8.45 -5.13 -28.43
C GLN A 348 8.43 -6.49 -29.12
N PRO A 349 8.21 -6.58 -30.44
CA PRO A 349 8.12 -7.86 -31.14
C PRO A 349 9.34 -8.77 -30.93
N LYS A 350 10.55 -8.20 -30.83
CA LYS A 350 11.80 -8.93 -30.51
C LYS A 350 11.76 -9.68 -29.16
N ASN A 351 10.86 -9.29 -28.25
CA ASN A 351 10.69 -9.86 -26.92
C ASN A 351 9.61 -10.94 -26.89
N ALA A 352 8.88 -11.17 -28.00
CA ALA A 352 7.87 -12.22 -28.07
C ALA A 352 8.54 -13.59 -28.01
N ILE A 353 8.13 -14.41 -27.04
CA ILE A 353 8.74 -15.73 -26.78
C ILE A 353 7.79 -16.90 -27.07
N LEU A 354 6.48 -16.66 -27.02
CA LEU A 354 5.47 -17.69 -27.20
C LEU A 354 4.18 -17.09 -27.77
N TYR A 355 3.52 -17.80 -28.68
CA TYR A 355 2.10 -17.63 -28.95
C TYR A 355 1.33 -18.94 -28.70
N THR A 356 0.12 -18.82 -28.16
CA THR A 356 -0.76 -19.94 -27.81
C THR A 356 -2.22 -19.51 -27.86
N ASN A 357 -3.10 -20.48 -28.13
CA ASN A 357 -4.57 -20.30 -28.03
C ASN A 357 -5.15 -20.90 -26.73
N ASP A 358 -4.29 -21.48 -25.90
CA ASP A 358 -4.66 -22.06 -24.60
C ASP A 358 -3.83 -21.36 -23.51
N LEU A 359 -4.54 -20.72 -22.57
CA LEU A 359 -3.98 -20.01 -21.42
C LEU A 359 -3.04 -20.90 -20.60
N ARG A 360 -3.35 -22.20 -20.47
CA ARG A 360 -2.56 -23.15 -19.68
C ARG A 360 -1.15 -23.38 -20.23
N ASN A 361 -0.90 -22.99 -21.47
CA ASN A 361 0.42 -23.09 -22.08
C ASN A 361 1.31 -21.87 -21.77
N LEU A 362 0.75 -20.80 -21.20
CA LEU A 362 1.54 -19.65 -20.75
C LEU A 362 2.52 -20.05 -19.63
N ASP A 363 2.11 -20.99 -18.75
CA ASP A 363 2.97 -21.55 -17.70
C ASP A 363 4.06 -22.48 -18.26
N GLN A 364 3.79 -23.20 -19.35
CA GLN A 364 4.71 -24.21 -19.87
C GLN A 364 5.84 -23.61 -20.74
N GLY A 365 5.64 -22.41 -21.28
CA GLY A 365 6.61 -21.74 -22.17
C GLY A 365 7.92 -21.34 -21.51
N THR A 366 7.95 -21.22 -20.18
CA THR A 366 9.11 -20.74 -19.41
C THR A 366 10.06 -21.86 -18.94
N LEU A 367 9.60 -23.12 -18.90
CA LEU A 367 10.44 -24.28 -18.56
C LEU A 367 11.40 -24.71 -19.69
N GLY A 368 11.34 -24.06 -20.85
CA GLY A 368 12.10 -24.39 -22.05
C GLY A 368 13.49 -23.75 -22.21
N THR A 369 13.97 -22.93 -21.26
CA THR A 369 15.30 -22.31 -21.33
C THR A 369 16.32 -23.07 -20.48
N GLY A 370 16.71 -24.26 -20.92
CA GLY A 370 17.57 -25.11 -20.10
C GLY A 370 18.38 -26.23 -20.74
N THR A 371 18.36 -26.48 -22.06
CA THR A 371 19.39 -27.30 -22.74
C THR A 371 19.36 -27.07 -24.25
N SER A 372 20.10 -26.07 -24.73
CA SER A 372 20.56 -26.04 -26.12
C SER A 372 21.85 -26.85 -26.18
N SER A 373 21.78 -28.04 -26.75
CA SER A 373 22.94 -28.71 -27.33
C SER A 373 23.19 -28.10 -28.71
N ARG A 374 24.31 -27.39 -28.83
CA ARG A 374 25.07 -27.24 -30.08
C ARG A 374 26.54 -27.38 -29.75
#